data_AF-A0A350IY44-F1
#
_entry.id   AF-A0A350IY44-F1
#
_cell.length_a   1.000
_cell.length_b   1.000
_cell.length_c   1.000
_cell.angle_alpha   90.00
_cell.angle_beta   90.00
_cell.angle_gamma   90.00
#
_symmetry.space_group_name_H-M   'P 1'
#
loop_
_entity.id
_entity.type
_entity.pdbx_description
1 polymer ?
#
loop_
_entity_poly.entity_id
_entity_poly.type
_entity_poly.pdbx_seq_one_letter_code
_entity_poly.pdbx_strand_id
1 'polypeptide(L)'
;TIEDGVNAFFDLYSPQYGAHLIHITADYPLMAQRPSCQGVLFMEQYLTFIQIENRFLLQVDEEDLHHIMLSVSEHYEKIPVNLCQPAVFSALGRVLCGKNPEGVILQDADVERLKGILSVDADHLKEMVHHAMHQLLFAFHTGRKETEYFMSLTDGLAKQIHQAIIDNTLHKLFVVPAKQKKKGHALLSYENRMNDEQYSALSHFLLWCDDAKAKVEKVRQCVGSLSDLLDLLDEGLLDQDECDALIEQMDTSAKEMLLCYVRGKEFLDTPSQMIASALVGCGCTSGNI
;
A
#
# COMPACT_ATOMS: atom_id res chain seq x y z
N THR A 1 -1.22 13.34 -0.68
CA THR A 1 -2.69 13.22 -0.77
C THR A 1 -3.41 13.77 0.46
N ILE A 2 -3.25 13.18 1.67
CA ILE A 2 -3.94 13.70 2.87
C ILE A 2 -3.33 15.05 3.32
N GLU A 3 -2.00 15.17 3.28
CA GLU A 3 -1.31 16.42 3.66
C GLU A 3 -1.74 17.61 2.79
N ASP A 4 -1.77 17.42 1.46
CA ASP A 4 -2.21 18.45 0.51
C ASP A 4 -3.66 18.88 0.78
N GLY A 5 -4.55 17.90 1.04
CA GLY A 5 -5.93 18.15 1.42
C GLY A 5 -6.06 18.93 2.73
N VAL A 6 -5.32 18.55 3.77
CA VAL A 6 -5.36 19.26 5.07
C VAL A 6 -4.87 20.70 4.94
N ASN A 7 -3.79 20.93 4.19
CA ASN A 7 -3.27 22.28 3.97
C ASN A 7 -4.27 23.14 3.21
N ALA A 8 -4.85 22.62 2.13
CA ALA A 8 -5.88 23.32 1.36
C ALA A 8 -7.14 23.65 2.19
N PHE A 9 -7.50 22.81 3.17
CA PHE A 9 -8.59 23.12 4.09
C PHE A 9 -8.29 24.38 4.89
N PHE A 10 -7.10 24.46 5.51
CA PHE A 10 -6.75 25.59 6.38
C PHE A 10 -6.53 26.89 5.60
N ASP A 11 -6.06 26.82 4.36
CA ASP A 11 -5.91 28.00 3.48
C ASP A 11 -7.26 28.66 3.16
N LEU A 12 -8.32 27.85 3.04
CA LEU A 12 -9.67 28.31 2.68
C LEU A 12 -10.59 28.47 3.89
N TYR A 13 -10.20 27.96 5.06
CA TYR A 13 -11.05 27.94 6.25
C TYR A 13 -11.25 29.35 6.81
N SER A 14 -12.51 29.80 6.86
CA SER A 14 -12.89 31.08 7.46
C SER A 14 -13.74 30.86 8.71
N PRO A 15 -13.19 31.00 9.92
CA PRO A 15 -13.95 30.80 11.17
C PRO A 15 -15.13 31.76 11.33
N GLN A 16 -15.02 32.98 10.78
CA GLN A 16 -16.04 34.03 10.97
C GLN A 16 -17.18 33.94 9.94
N TYR A 17 -16.88 33.50 8.71
CA TYR A 17 -17.83 33.58 7.59
C TYR A 17 -18.16 32.21 6.97
N GLY A 18 -17.42 31.16 7.31
CA GLY A 18 -17.49 29.86 6.66
C GLY A 18 -17.16 28.68 7.59
N ALA A 19 -17.43 28.81 8.89
CA ALA A 19 -16.98 27.84 9.89
C ALA A 19 -17.49 26.40 9.67
N HIS A 20 -18.57 26.22 8.91
CA HIS A 20 -19.19 24.93 8.58
C HIS A 20 -18.75 24.37 7.22
N LEU A 21 -18.03 25.15 6.42
CA LEU A 21 -17.66 24.75 5.06
C LEU A 21 -16.52 23.74 5.11
N ILE A 22 -16.64 22.69 4.28
CA ILE A 22 -15.60 21.69 4.04
C ILE A 22 -15.11 21.91 2.61
N HIS A 23 -13.96 22.56 2.47
CA HIS A 23 -13.43 22.98 1.17
C HIS A 23 -12.57 21.92 0.47
N ILE A 24 -12.54 20.70 1.01
CA ILE A 24 -11.65 19.64 0.55
C ILE A 24 -12.40 18.36 0.23
N THR A 25 -11.85 17.61 -0.69
CA THR A 25 -12.24 16.23 -0.97
C THR A 25 -11.42 15.34 -0.03
N ALA A 26 -12.03 14.94 1.08
CA ALA A 26 -11.44 13.99 2.02
C ALA A 26 -11.40 12.60 1.36
N ASP A 27 -10.41 12.39 0.49
CA ASP A 27 -10.38 11.28 -0.48
C ASP A 27 -10.06 9.92 0.14
N TYR A 28 -9.41 9.89 1.31
CA TYR A 28 -9.17 8.64 2.02
C TYR A 28 -10.46 8.17 2.73
N PRO A 29 -10.99 6.98 2.40
CA PRO A 29 -12.15 6.43 3.07
C PRO A 29 -11.75 5.91 4.46
N LEU A 30 -12.51 6.27 5.48
CA LEU A 30 -12.33 5.76 6.84
C LEU A 30 -13.03 4.40 6.99
N MET A 31 -12.57 3.61 7.97
CA MET A 31 -13.22 2.36 8.36
C MET A 31 -14.53 2.68 9.08
N ALA A 32 -14.51 3.69 9.95
CA ALA A 32 -15.73 4.31 10.44
C ALA A 32 -16.46 5.05 9.33
N GLN A 33 -17.75 5.31 9.55
CA GLN A 33 -18.48 6.20 8.64
C GLN A 33 -17.91 7.61 8.68
N ARG A 34 -18.04 8.32 7.55
CA ARG A 34 -17.67 9.75 7.47
C ARG A 34 -18.31 10.52 8.63
N PRO A 35 -17.53 11.33 9.38
CA PRO A 35 -18.09 12.16 10.44
C PRO A 35 -19.23 13.05 9.92
N SER A 36 -20.33 13.12 10.68
CA SER A 36 -21.52 13.91 10.32
C SER A 36 -21.39 15.39 10.67
N CYS A 37 -20.35 15.76 11.42
CA CYS A 37 -20.01 17.14 11.76
C CYS A 37 -19.48 17.91 10.54
N GLN A 38 -19.26 19.22 10.72
CA GLN A 38 -18.94 20.15 9.65
C GLN A 38 -17.74 21.03 10.01
N GLY A 39 -17.07 21.57 8.97
CA GLY A 39 -15.95 22.49 9.11
C GLY A 39 -14.79 21.95 9.97
N VAL A 40 -14.33 22.73 10.95
CA VAL A 40 -13.16 22.35 11.76
C VAL A 40 -13.41 21.11 12.63
N LEU A 41 -14.64 20.92 13.13
CA LEU A 41 -15.00 19.72 13.90
C LEU A 41 -14.97 18.46 13.03
N PHE A 42 -15.35 18.60 11.75
CA PHE A 42 -15.17 17.53 10.77
C PHE A 42 -13.70 17.18 10.61
N MET A 43 -12.83 18.18 10.43
CA MET A 43 -11.40 17.95 10.25
C MET A 43 -10.74 17.33 11.48
N GLU A 44 -11.06 17.83 12.67
CA GLU A 44 -10.55 17.25 13.92
C GLU A 44 -10.92 15.78 14.04
N GLN A 45 -12.20 15.44 13.83
CA GLN A 45 -12.67 14.07 13.95
C GLN A 45 -12.13 13.16 12.85
N TYR A 46 -12.08 13.65 11.61
CA TYR A 46 -11.51 12.93 10.47
C TYR A 46 -10.03 12.58 10.70
N LEU A 47 -9.22 13.56 11.13
CA LEU A 47 -7.80 13.33 11.42
C LEU A 47 -7.59 12.44 12.65
N THR A 48 -8.45 12.56 13.67
CA THR A 48 -8.41 11.68 14.84
C THR A 48 -8.62 10.22 14.43
N PHE A 49 -9.60 9.95 13.56
CA PHE A 49 -9.87 8.60 13.07
C PHE A 49 -8.72 8.05 12.21
N ILE A 50 -8.15 8.87 11.31
CA ILE A 50 -6.95 8.48 10.54
C ILE A 50 -5.78 8.15 11.46
N GLN A 51 -5.53 8.96 12.48
CA GLN A 51 -4.43 8.71 13.43
C GLN A 51 -4.62 7.40 14.18
N ILE A 52 -5.85 7.08 14.61
CA ILE A 52 -6.18 5.81 15.27
C ILE A 52 -5.94 4.63 14.32
N GLU A 53 -6.43 4.72 13.08
CA GLU A 53 -6.24 3.69 12.06
C GLU A 53 -4.75 3.48 11.72
N ASN A 54 -3.99 4.57 11.53
CA ASN A 54 -2.55 4.49 11.26
C ASN A 54 -1.79 3.84 12.40
N ARG A 55 -2.15 4.13 13.66
CA ARG A 55 -1.50 3.49 14.82
C ARG A 55 -1.75 1.99 14.87
N PHE A 56 -2.94 1.54 14.46
CA PHE A 56 -3.21 0.11 14.31
C PHE A 56 -2.36 -0.49 13.18
N LEU A 57 -2.32 0.15 12.01
CA LEU A 57 -1.54 -0.30 10.87
C LEU A 57 -0.05 -0.40 11.16
N LEU A 58 0.50 0.49 11.99
CA LEU A 58 1.90 0.43 12.43
C LEU A 58 2.24 -0.80 13.30
N GLN A 59 1.24 -1.52 13.80
CA GLN A 59 1.46 -2.79 14.51
C GLN A 59 1.42 -4.01 13.57
N VAL A 60 1.05 -3.80 12.31
CA VAL A 60 0.97 -4.84 11.29
C VAL A 60 2.24 -4.80 10.46
N ASP A 61 2.78 -5.98 10.13
CA ASP A 61 3.92 -6.09 9.23
C ASP A 61 3.57 -5.54 7.83
N GLU A 62 4.49 -4.77 7.26
CA GLU A 62 4.26 -4.08 5.98
C GLU A 62 4.10 -5.07 4.81
N GLU A 63 4.87 -6.16 4.80
CA GLU A 63 4.77 -7.20 3.76
C GLU A 63 3.44 -7.94 3.87
N ASP A 64 3.04 -8.31 5.10
CA ASP A 64 1.73 -8.92 5.37
C ASP A 64 0.59 -8.01 4.89
N LEU A 65 0.65 -6.72 5.23
CA LEU A 65 -0.34 -5.72 4.83
C LEU A 65 -0.41 -5.58 3.31
N HIS A 66 0.73 -5.46 2.64
CA HIS A 66 0.80 -5.38 1.19
C HIS A 66 0.13 -6.60 0.52
N HIS A 67 0.41 -7.81 1.01
CA HIS A 67 -0.20 -9.03 0.48
C HIS A 67 -1.71 -9.10 0.70
N ILE A 68 -2.22 -8.60 1.83
CA ILE A 68 -3.66 -8.47 2.08
C ILE A 68 -4.27 -7.47 1.10
N MET A 69 -3.64 -6.32 0.91
CA MET A 69 -4.15 -5.27 0.03
C MET A 69 -4.19 -5.72 -1.44
N LEU A 70 -3.18 -6.47 -1.91
CA LEU A 70 -3.19 -7.05 -3.25
C LEU A 70 -4.35 -8.02 -3.49
N SER A 71 -4.77 -8.74 -2.45
CA SER A 71 -5.93 -9.63 -2.55
C SER A 71 -7.28 -8.89 -2.53
N VAL A 72 -7.29 -7.62 -2.08
CA VAL A 72 -8.46 -6.73 -2.22
C VAL A 72 -8.48 -6.09 -3.61
N SER A 73 -7.34 -5.57 -4.07
CA SER A 73 -7.19 -4.98 -5.41
C SER A 73 -5.73 -5.04 -5.87
N GLU A 74 -5.50 -5.48 -7.10
CA GLU A 74 -4.18 -5.54 -7.73
C GLU A 74 -3.50 -4.16 -7.85
N HIS A 75 -4.29 -3.09 -7.91
CA HIS A 75 -3.81 -1.72 -8.04
C HIS A 75 -4.30 -0.85 -6.88
N TYR A 76 -4.32 -1.40 -5.66
CA TYR A 76 -4.81 -0.70 -4.47
C TYR A 76 -4.11 0.66 -4.24
N GLU A 77 -2.84 0.79 -4.65
CA GLU A 77 -2.04 2.02 -4.58
C GLU A 77 -2.62 3.18 -5.42
N LYS A 78 -3.42 2.86 -6.44
CA LYS A 78 -3.98 3.85 -7.39
C LYS A 78 -5.43 4.23 -7.08
N ILE A 79 -6.03 3.66 -6.03
CA ILE A 79 -7.43 3.88 -5.68
C ILE A 79 -7.58 4.26 -4.21
N PRO A 80 -8.55 5.13 -3.87
CA PRO A 80 -8.85 5.45 -2.49
C PRO A 80 -9.54 4.26 -1.82
N VAL A 81 -8.75 3.42 -1.15
CA VAL A 81 -9.22 2.27 -0.36
C VAL A 81 -8.79 2.40 1.08
N ASN A 82 -9.61 1.89 2.00
CA ASN A 82 -9.26 1.88 3.41
C ASN A 82 -8.28 0.74 3.66
N LEU A 83 -7.09 1.07 4.19
CA LEU A 83 -6.03 0.08 4.45
C LEU A 83 -6.26 -0.67 5.77
N CYS A 84 -6.91 -0.01 6.73
CA CYS A 84 -7.13 -0.53 8.07
C CYS A 84 -8.17 -1.66 8.11
N GLN A 85 -9.26 -1.53 7.36
CA GLN A 85 -10.39 -2.45 7.39
C GLN A 85 -9.98 -3.89 6.99
N PRO A 86 -9.30 -4.15 5.86
CA PRO A 86 -8.83 -5.49 5.52
C PRO A 86 -7.86 -6.06 6.57
N ALA A 87 -6.98 -5.22 7.14
CA ALA A 87 -6.04 -5.63 8.18
C ALA A 87 -6.78 -6.05 9.46
N VAL A 88 -7.77 -5.26 9.90
CA VAL A 88 -8.60 -5.57 11.07
C VAL A 88 -9.38 -6.87 10.87
N PHE A 89 -10.02 -7.06 9.71
CA PHE A 89 -10.75 -8.31 9.43
C PHE A 89 -9.81 -9.52 9.46
N SER A 90 -8.61 -9.38 8.91
CA SER A 90 -7.62 -10.45 8.89
C SER A 90 -7.14 -10.82 10.30
N ALA A 91 -6.80 -9.82 11.11
CA ALA A 91 -6.37 -10.03 12.49
C ALA A 91 -7.51 -10.56 13.38
N LEU A 92 -8.74 -10.03 13.21
CA LEU A 92 -9.94 -10.51 13.90
C LEU A 92 -10.23 -11.98 13.54
N GLY A 93 -10.07 -12.36 12.27
CA GLY A 93 -10.23 -13.74 11.82
C GLY A 93 -9.25 -14.69 12.52
N ARG A 94 -8.02 -14.26 12.79
CA ARG A 94 -7.04 -15.06 13.55
C ARG A 94 -7.45 -15.23 15.00
N VAL A 95 -7.91 -14.17 15.65
CA VAL A 95 -8.40 -14.21 17.03
C VAL A 95 -9.62 -15.13 17.15
N LEU A 96 -10.57 -15.05 16.21
CA LEU A 96 -11.71 -15.97 16.13
C LEU A 96 -11.26 -17.42 15.87
N CYS A 97 -10.15 -17.60 15.16
CA CYS A 97 -9.45 -18.88 15.02
C CYS A 97 -8.58 -19.25 16.24
N GLY A 98 -8.65 -18.54 17.36
CA GLY A 98 -7.85 -18.81 18.56
C GLY A 98 -6.34 -18.73 18.33
N LYS A 99 -5.91 -18.04 17.26
CA LYS A 99 -4.50 -17.80 16.94
C LYS A 99 -4.08 -16.44 17.52
N ASN A 100 -2.77 -16.26 17.70
CA ASN A 100 -2.21 -14.97 18.10
C ASN A 100 -2.55 -13.91 17.02
N PRO A 101 -3.02 -12.70 17.36
CA PRO A 101 -3.30 -11.62 16.41
C PRO A 101 -2.08 -11.01 15.70
N GLU A 102 -0.86 -11.17 16.19
CA GLU A 102 0.33 -10.41 15.75
C GLU A 102 0.82 -10.70 14.32
N GLY A 103 0.49 -11.85 13.75
CA GLY A 103 0.66 -12.09 12.30
C GLY A 103 -0.66 -11.81 11.60
N VAL A 104 -0.71 -11.18 10.44
CA VAL A 104 -2.01 -10.78 9.87
C VAL A 104 -2.46 -11.72 8.75
N ILE A 105 -1.66 -12.74 8.46
CA ILE A 105 -1.98 -13.73 7.42
C ILE A 105 -2.99 -14.78 7.91
N LEU A 106 -4.16 -14.79 7.26
CA LEU A 106 -5.11 -15.90 7.27
C LEU A 106 -4.74 -16.94 6.22
N GLN A 107 -5.02 -18.22 6.49
CA GLN A 107 -4.91 -19.30 5.51
C GLN A 107 -6.29 -19.78 5.05
N ASP A 108 -6.36 -20.45 3.90
CA ASP A 108 -7.64 -21.03 3.39
C ASP A 108 -8.32 -21.93 4.43
N ALA A 109 -7.53 -22.72 5.16
CA ALA A 109 -8.02 -23.57 6.24
C ALA A 109 -8.66 -22.76 7.39
N ASP A 110 -8.18 -21.54 7.63
CA ASP A 110 -8.75 -20.66 8.66
C ASP A 110 -10.10 -20.09 8.22
N VAL A 111 -10.24 -19.71 6.95
CA VAL A 111 -11.51 -19.21 6.41
C VAL A 111 -12.60 -20.28 6.46
N GLU A 112 -12.27 -21.53 6.12
CA GLU A 112 -13.22 -22.65 6.28
C GLU A 112 -13.58 -22.90 7.74
N ARG A 113 -12.62 -22.77 8.66
CA ARG A 113 -12.87 -22.88 10.09
C ARG A 113 -13.78 -21.76 10.59
N LEU A 114 -13.59 -20.54 10.10
CA LEU A 114 -14.42 -19.38 10.42
C LEU A 114 -15.86 -19.58 9.96
N LYS A 115 -16.10 -20.17 8.79
CA LYS A 115 -17.48 -20.51 8.36
C LYS A 115 -18.20 -21.39 9.37
N GLY A 116 -17.51 -22.39 9.93
CA GLY A 116 -18.09 -23.26 10.95
C GLY A 116 -18.33 -22.54 12.28
N ILE A 117 -17.36 -21.73 12.73
CA ILE A 117 -17.42 -21.00 14.01
C ILE A 117 -18.49 -19.90 13.98
N LEU A 118 -18.64 -19.21 12.85
CA LEU A 118 -19.52 -18.05 12.70
C LEU A 118 -20.95 -18.43 12.29
N SER A 119 -21.25 -19.72 12.07
CA SER A 119 -22.60 -20.25 11.84
C SER A 119 -23.43 -20.26 13.13
N VAL A 120 -23.53 -19.11 13.78
CA VAL A 120 -24.29 -18.84 15.00
C VAL A 120 -25.34 -17.77 14.71
N ASP A 121 -26.30 -17.59 15.62
CA ASP A 121 -27.28 -16.51 15.49
C ASP A 121 -26.63 -15.12 15.62
N ALA A 122 -27.35 -14.11 15.15
CA ALA A 122 -26.84 -12.75 15.05
C ALA A 122 -26.45 -12.13 16.40
N ASP A 123 -27.05 -12.55 17.51
CA ASP A 123 -26.76 -11.99 18.83
C ASP A 123 -25.49 -12.62 19.42
N HIS A 124 -25.34 -13.94 19.34
CA HIS A 124 -24.07 -14.59 19.70
C HIS A 124 -22.92 -14.14 18.80
N LEU A 125 -23.16 -13.89 17.51
CA LEU A 125 -22.13 -13.36 16.60
C LEU A 125 -21.62 -11.99 17.07
N LYS A 126 -22.51 -11.09 17.51
CA LYS A 126 -22.09 -9.78 18.05
C LYS A 126 -21.21 -9.95 19.28
N GLU A 127 -21.61 -10.81 20.22
CA GLU A 127 -20.82 -11.06 21.43
C GLU A 127 -19.44 -11.64 21.09
N MET A 128 -19.38 -12.59 20.14
CA MET A 128 -18.12 -13.17 19.68
C MET A 128 -17.21 -12.13 19.02
N VAL A 129 -17.74 -11.30 18.12
CA VAL A 129 -16.98 -10.24 17.45
C VAL A 129 -16.50 -9.20 18.46
N HIS A 130 -17.35 -8.81 19.40
CA HIS A 130 -17.01 -7.86 20.47
C HIS A 130 -15.89 -8.41 21.37
N HIS A 131 -15.98 -9.68 21.77
CA HIS A 131 -14.94 -10.33 22.58
C HIS A 131 -13.62 -10.48 21.81
N ALA A 132 -13.68 -10.91 20.55
CA ALA A 132 -12.50 -11.05 19.70
C ALA A 132 -11.83 -9.69 19.43
N MET A 133 -12.61 -8.63 19.21
CA MET A 133 -12.09 -7.27 19.08
C MET A 133 -11.39 -6.81 20.35
N HIS A 134 -11.98 -7.06 21.52
CA HIS A 134 -11.33 -6.71 22.79
C HIS A 134 -10.01 -7.46 22.98
N GLN A 135 -9.93 -8.74 22.64
CA GLN A 135 -8.69 -9.53 22.69
C GLN A 135 -7.63 -8.99 21.72
N LEU A 136 -8.04 -8.62 20.50
CA LEU A 136 -7.19 -8.03 19.48
C LEU A 136 -6.54 -6.73 19.97
N LEU A 137 -7.36 -5.82 20.49
CA LEU A 137 -6.93 -4.52 21.00
C LEU A 137 -6.02 -4.65 22.22
N PHE A 138 -6.33 -5.61 23.10
CA PHE A 138 -5.47 -5.92 24.25
C PHE A 138 -4.08 -6.40 23.81
N ALA A 139 -4.01 -7.29 22.81
CA ALA A 139 -2.74 -7.80 22.30
C ALA A 139 -1.88 -6.70 21.63
N PHE A 140 -2.52 -5.78 20.91
CA PHE A 140 -1.85 -4.63 20.29
C PHE A 140 -1.56 -3.47 21.26
N HIS A 141 -1.80 -3.65 22.56
CA HIS A 141 -1.54 -2.63 23.59
C HIS A 141 -2.17 -1.26 23.25
N THR A 142 -3.37 -1.27 22.68
CA THR A 142 -4.01 -0.03 22.20
C THR A 142 -4.43 0.87 23.35
N GLY A 143 -4.34 2.19 23.14
CA GLY A 143 -4.79 3.18 24.11
C GLY A 143 -6.32 3.23 24.23
N ARG A 144 -6.81 4.06 25.16
CA ARG A 144 -8.25 4.19 25.45
C ARG A 144 -9.07 4.68 24.25
N LYS A 145 -8.57 5.67 23.51
CA LYS A 145 -9.30 6.27 22.38
C LYS A 145 -9.43 5.30 21.21
N GLU A 146 -8.36 4.55 20.96
CA GLU A 146 -8.29 3.50 19.95
C GLU A 146 -9.29 2.39 20.28
N THR A 147 -9.31 1.96 21.54
CA THR A 147 -10.28 0.96 22.01
C THR A 147 -11.72 1.47 21.86
N GLU A 148 -12.03 2.69 22.28
CA GLU A 148 -13.37 3.27 22.10
C GLU A 148 -13.77 3.34 20.62
N TYR A 149 -12.84 3.70 19.72
CA TYR A 149 -13.07 3.73 18.28
C TYR A 149 -13.41 2.34 17.72
N PHE A 150 -12.54 1.35 17.89
CA PHE A 150 -12.75 0.02 17.30
C PHE A 150 -13.92 -0.73 17.94
N MET A 151 -14.16 -0.54 19.25
CA MET A 151 -15.32 -1.14 19.92
C MET A 151 -16.64 -0.52 19.45
N SER A 152 -16.66 0.76 19.06
CA SER A 152 -17.87 1.36 18.46
C SER A 152 -18.25 0.75 17.10
N LEU A 153 -17.29 0.11 16.41
CA LEU A 153 -17.48 -0.49 15.09
C LEU A 153 -17.91 -1.96 15.14
N THR A 154 -17.82 -2.64 16.30
CA THR A 154 -18.06 -4.09 16.41
C THR A 154 -19.45 -4.51 15.93
N ASP A 155 -20.47 -3.72 16.23
CA ASP A 155 -21.85 -4.00 15.82
C ASP A 155 -22.01 -3.91 14.30
N GLY A 156 -21.32 -2.95 13.67
CA GLY A 156 -21.28 -2.80 12.22
C GLY A 156 -20.54 -3.96 11.56
N LEU A 157 -19.42 -4.37 12.14
CA LEU A 157 -18.64 -5.52 11.66
C LEU A 157 -19.41 -6.83 11.81
N ALA A 158 -20.08 -7.06 12.93
CA ALA A 158 -20.91 -8.24 13.16
C ALA A 158 -22.03 -8.34 12.12
N LYS A 159 -22.69 -7.22 11.78
CA LYS A 159 -23.69 -7.17 10.71
C LYS A 159 -23.10 -7.49 9.34
N GLN A 160 -21.93 -6.95 9.01
CA GLN A 160 -21.24 -7.24 7.75
C GLN A 160 -20.89 -8.74 7.64
N ILE A 161 -20.36 -9.31 8.73
CA ILE A 161 -20.03 -10.74 8.80
C ILE A 161 -21.29 -11.60 8.65
N HIS A 162 -22.36 -11.27 9.37
CA HIS A 162 -23.64 -11.99 9.26
C HIS A 162 -24.18 -11.97 7.83
N GLN A 163 -24.15 -10.81 7.18
CA GLN A 163 -24.58 -10.67 5.79
C GLN A 163 -23.70 -11.49 4.84
N ALA A 164 -22.38 -11.47 5.03
CA ALA A 164 -21.46 -12.26 4.20
C ALA A 164 -21.61 -13.77 4.39
N ILE A 165 -22.08 -14.23 5.56
CA ILE A 165 -22.43 -15.64 5.78
C ILE A 165 -23.67 -16.01 4.98
N ILE A 166 -24.72 -15.18 5.04
CA ILE A 166 -25.97 -15.38 4.27
C ILE A 166 -25.67 -15.42 2.76
N ASP A 167 -24.85 -14.47 2.29
CA ASP A 167 -24.51 -14.34 0.87
C ASP A 167 -23.42 -15.33 0.41
N ASN A 168 -22.89 -16.15 1.32
CA ASN A 168 -21.75 -17.05 1.10
C ASN A 168 -20.51 -16.34 0.52
N THR A 169 -20.31 -15.08 0.90
CA THR A 169 -19.21 -14.20 0.48
C THR A 169 -18.18 -13.96 1.58
N LEU A 170 -18.15 -14.80 2.62
CA LEU A 170 -17.22 -14.67 3.76
C LEU A 170 -15.74 -14.56 3.33
N HIS A 171 -15.36 -15.25 2.25
CA HIS A 171 -14.03 -15.21 1.64
C HIS A 171 -13.63 -13.82 1.10
N LYS A 172 -14.60 -12.90 0.90
CA LYS A 172 -14.33 -11.51 0.50
C LYS A 172 -14.05 -10.60 1.69
N LEU A 173 -14.54 -10.94 2.89
CA LEU A 173 -14.27 -10.19 4.12
C LEU A 173 -12.99 -10.68 4.80
N PHE A 174 -12.86 -12.00 4.95
CA PHE A 174 -11.68 -12.63 5.50
C PHE A 174 -10.77 -13.05 4.36
N VAL A 175 -9.94 -12.10 3.93
CA VAL A 175 -9.11 -12.27 2.76
C VAL A 175 -7.89 -13.13 3.11
N VAL A 176 -7.66 -14.18 2.33
CA VAL A 176 -6.43 -14.95 2.38
C VAL A 176 -5.41 -14.23 1.50
N PRO A 177 -4.27 -13.78 2.04
CA PRO A 177 -3.28 -13.05 1.26
C PRO A 177 -2.87 -13.88 0.06
N ALA A 178 -2.87 -13.25 -1.11
CA ALA A 178 -2.50 -13.95 -2.34
C ALA A 178 -1.07 -14.46 -2.17
N LYS A 179 -0.87 -15.79 -2.22
CA LYS A 179 0.47 -16.38 -2.29
C LYS A 179 1.13 -15.85 -3.55
N GLN A 180 1.96 -14.82 -3.43
CA GLN A 180 2.87 -14.52 -4.53
C GLN A 180 3.79 -15.74 -4.68
N LYS A 181 3.90 -16.23 -5.92
CA LYS A 181 5.10 -16.95 -6.33
C LYS A 181 6.25 -16.07 -5.89
N LYS A 182 7.17 -16.56 -5.05
CA LYS A 182 8.47 -15.92 -4.81
C LYS A 182 9.08 -15.60 -6.17
N LYS A 183 8.82 -14.40 -6.69
CA LYS A 183 9.75 -13.80 -7.64
C LYS A 183 10.86 -13.35 -6.71
N GLY A 184 12.01 -14.02 -6.83
CA GLY A 184 13.21 -13.68 -6.08
C GLY A 184 13.73 -12.34 -6.56
N HIS A 185 13.02 -11.28 -6.22
CA HIS A 185 13.44 -9.92 -6.45
C HIS A 185 14.41 -9.58 -5.32
N ALA A 186 15.65 -9.27 -5.71
CA ALA A 186 16.63 -8.78 -4.78
C ALA A 186 16.22 -7.35 -4.41
N LEU A 187 15.78 -7.15 -3.17
CA LEU A 187 15.53 -5.84 -2.60
C LEU A 187 16.85 -5.06 -2.65
N LEU A 188 16.98 -4.13 -3.60
CA LEU A 188 18.14 -3.25 -3.69
C LEU A 188 18.07 -2.25 -2.53
N SER A 189 19.01 -2.37 -1.58
CA SER A 189 19.11 -1.47 -0.44
C SER A 189 19.91 -0.23 -0.80
N TYR A 190 19.42 0.97 -0.46
CA TYR A 190 20.15 2.22 -0.74
C TYR A 190 21.49 2.32 -0.02
N GLU A 191 21.64 1.66 1.14
CA GLU A 191 22.78 1.89 2.03
C GLU A 191 23.99 1.00 1.75
N ASN A 192 23.81 -0.11 1.04
CA ASN A 192 24.82 -1.16 0.94
C ASN A 192 25.66 -1.04 -0.35
N ARG A 193 26.39 0.08 -0.49
CA ARG A 193 27.25 0.35 -1.65
C ARG A 193 28.45 -0.60 -1.70
N MET A 194 28.78 -1.02 -2.90
CA MET A 194 29.93 -1.84 -3.23
C MET A 194 31.24 -1.08 -2.93
N ASN A 195 32.28 -1.80 -2.50
CA ASN A 195 33.61 -1.19 -2.34
C ASN A 195 34.35 -1.07 -3.69
N ASP A 196 35.36 -0.19 -3.75
CA ASP A 196 36.07 0.12 -5.01
C ASP A 196 36.70 -1.11 -5.68
N GLU A 197 37.19 -2.09 -4.90
CA GLU A 197 37.78 -3.32 -5.43
C GLU A 197 36.73 -4.23 -6.09
N GLN A 198 35.56 -4.37 -5.47
CA GLN A 198 34.43 -5.12 -6.00
C GLN A 198 33.85 -4.44 -7.24
N TYR A 199 33.76 -3.10 -7.24
CA TYR A 199 33.26 -2.33 -8.38
C TYR A 199 34.20 -2.45 -9.58
N SER A 200 35.51 -2.33 -9.36
CA SER A 200 36.52 -2.50 -10.41
C SER A 200 36.50 -3.92 -11.00
N ALA A 201 36.36 -4.94 -10.15
CA ALA A 201 36.24 -6.32 -10.60
C ALA A 201 34.96 -6.58 -11.42
N LEU A 202 33.83 -5.98 -11.02
CA LEU A 202 32.57 -6.07 -11.75
C LEU A 202 32.65 -5.34 -13.10
N SER A 203 33.17 -4.12 -13.12
CA SER A 203 33.32 -3.31 -14.34
C SER A 203 34.26 -3.99 -15.35
N HIS A 204 35.37 -4.55 -14.87
CA HIS A 204 36.27 -5.34 -15.72
C HIS A 204 35.60 -6.61 -16.25
N PHE A 205 34.75 -7.27 -15.46
CA PHE A 205 34.01 -8.44 -15.94
C PHE A 205 32.99 -8.06 -17.03
N LEU A 206 32.28 -6.94 -16.86
CA LEU A 206 31.28 -6.48 -17.83
C LEU A 206 31.92 -6.01 -19.14
N LEU A 207 33.12 -5.43 -19.10
CA LEU A 207 33.86 -4.99 -20.29
C LEU A 207 34.42 -6.15 -21.12
N TRP A 208 34.75 -7.28 -20.50
CA TRP A 208 35.45 -8.42 -21.14
C TRP A 208 34.58 -9.65 -21.38
N CYS A 209 33.33 -9.65 -20.90
CA CYS A 209 32.39 -10.74 -21.11
C CYS A 209 31.42 -10.38 -22.24
N ASP A 210 31.31 -11.21 -23.28
CA ASP A 210 30.38 -10.99 -24.40
C ASP A 210 29.03 -11.71 -24.22
N ASP A 211 28.80 -12.40 -23.09
CA ASP A 211 27.55 -13.11 -22.80
C ASP A 211 26.61 -12.26 -21.94
N ALA A 212 25.57 -11.71 -22.58
CA ALA A 212 24.52 -10.92 -21.95
C ALA A 212 23.89 -11.61 -20.72
N LYS A 213 23.67 -12.93 -20.77
CA LYS A 213 23.07 -13.65 -19.62
C LYS A 213 24.03 -13.74 -18.45
N ALA A 214 25.31 -13.95 -18.72
CA ALA A 214 26.35 -14.00 -17.71
C ALA A 214 26.58 -12.62 -17.07
N LYS A 215 26.50 -11.54 -17.86
CA LYS A 215 26.53 -10.15 -17.34
C LYS A 215 25.38 -9.87 -16.40
N VAL A 216 24.14 -10.13 -16.83
CA VAL A 216 22.92 -9.87 -16.02
C VAL A 216 22.96 -10.63 -14.68
N GLU A 217 23.34 -11.90 -14.71
CA GLU A 217 23.46 -12.70 -13.48
C GLU A 217 24.59 -12.20 -12.56
N LYS A 218 25.72 -11.74 -13.14
CA LYS A 218 26.83 -11.18 -12.36
C LYS A 218 26.47 -9.86 -11.70
N VAL A 219 25.79 -8.96 -12.42
CA VAL A 219 25.25 -7.72 -11.87
C VAL A 219 24.30 -8.03 -10.71
N ARG A 220 23.39 -8.99 -10.88
CA ARG A 220 22.46 -9.39 -9.83
C ARG A 220 23.15 -9.90 -8.55
N GLN A 221 24.22 -10.67 -8.70
CA GLN A 221 24.94 -11.24 -7.55
C GLN A 221 25.78 -10.21 -6.79
N CYS A 222 26.27 -9.18 -7.49
CA CYS A 222 27.20 -8.22 -6.94
C CYS A 222 26.54 -6.91 -6.51
N VAL A 223 25.50 -6.47 -7.23
CA VAL A 223 24.84 -5.18 -7.00
C VAL A 223 23.75 -5.32 -5.96
N GLY A 224 24.07 -4.92 -4.72
CA GLY A 224 23.13 -4.84 -3.60
C GLY A 224 22.52 -3.45 -3.40
N SER A 225 23.06 -2.42 -4.08
CA SER A 225 22.60 -1.03 -3.99
C SER A 225 22.15 -0.47 -5.33
N LEU A 226 21.06 0.29 -5.28
CA LEU A 226 20.54 1.03 -6.43
C LEU A 226 21.55 2.07 -6.95
N SER A 227 22.38 2.64 -6.06
CA SER A 227 23.39 3.64 -6.47
C SER A 227 24.42 3.03 -7.41
N ASP A 228 24.91 1.83 -7.08
CA ASP A 228 25.92 1.14 -7.89
C ASP A 228 25.32 0.69 -9.24
N LEU A 229 24.03 0.36 -9.28
CA LEU A 229 23.32 0.06 -10.52
C LEU A 229 23.25 1.29 -11.44
N LEU A 230 22.92 2.46 -10.88
CA LEU A 230 22.86 3.71 -11.65
C LEU A 230 24.23 4.12 -12.17
N ASP A 231 25.29 3.96 -11.35
CA ASP A 231 26.67 4.22 -11.76
C ASP A 231 27.07 3.31 -12.95
N LEU A 232 26.73 2.01 -12.90
CA LEU A 232 26.99 1.07 -14.01
C LEU A 232 26.21 1.39 -15.30
N LEU A 233 24.96 1.84 -15.17
CA LEU A 233 24.14 2.27 -16.31
C LEU A 233 24.69 3.56 -16.93
N ASP A 234 25.22 4.46 -16.12
CA ASP A 234 25.84 5.71 -16.57
C ASP A 234 27.15 5.49 -17.33
N GLU A 235 27.92 4.48 -16.95
CA GLU A 235 29.16 4.10 -17.65
C GLU A 235 28.91 3.40 -19.01
N GLY A 236 27.67 3.07 -19.34
CA GLY A 236 27.31 2.47 -20.64
C GLY A 236 27.88 1.06 -20.85
N LEU A 237 28.12 0.33 -19.76
CA LEU A 237 28.70 -1.02 -19.78
C LEU A 237 27.70 -2.11 -20.18
N LEU A 238 26.41 -1.76 -20.25
CA LEU A 238 25.30 -2.64 -20.60
C LEU A 238 24.61 -2.12 -21.86
N ASP A 239 24.25 -3.01 -22.78
CA ASP A 239 23.44 -2.66 -23.94
C ASP A 239 21.94 -2.53 -23.59
N GLN A 240 21.13 -2.08 -24.55
CA GLN A 240 19.69 -1.90 -24.35
C GLN A 240 18.96 -3.21 -24.02
N ASP A 241 19.34 -4.32 -24.65
CA ASP A 241 18.71 -5.63 -24.43
C ASP A 241 19.08 -6.22 -23.05
N GLU A 242 20.32 -6.00 -22.59
CA GLU A 242 20.83 -6.34 -21.27
C GLU A 242 20.16 -5.50 -20.17
N CYS A 243 19.94 -4.21 -20.44
CA CYS A 243 19.19 -3.31 -19.55
C CYS A 243 17.73 -3.74 -19.42
N ASP A 244 17.06 -4.05 -20.53
CA ASP A 244 15.68 -4.52 -20.53
C ASP A 244 15.56 -5.86 -19.78
N ALA A 245 16.51 -6.77 -19.97
CA ALA A 245 16.54 -8.05 -19.25
C ALA A 245 16.76 -7.88 -17.73
N LEU A 246 17.53 -6.87 -17.29
CA LEU A 246 17.67 -6.50 -15.88
C LEU A 246 16.36 -5.91 -15.35
N ILE A 247 15.80 -4.92 -16.04
CA ILE A 247 14.57 -4.23 -15.65
C ILE A 247 13.40 -5.22 -15.56
N GLU A 248 13.28 -6.19 -16.46
CA GLU A 248 12.23 -7.22 -16.40
C GLU A 248 12.27 -8.03 -15.10
N GLN A 249 13.47 -8.23 -14.53
CA GLN A 249 13.71 -9.04 -13.33
C GLN A 249 13.66 -8.25 -12.01
N MET A 250 13.55 -6.92 -12.07
CA MET A 250 13.49 -6.02 -10.92
C MET A 250 12.07 -5.84 -10.35
N ASP A 251 11.97 -5.29 -9.13
CA ASP A 251 10.70 -4.89 -8.50
C ASP A 251 10.06 -3.68 -9.16
N THR A 252 8.72 -3.57 -9.08
CA THR A 252 7.94 -2.47 -9.67
C THR A 252 8.44 -1.09 -9.22
N SER A 253 8.80 -0.95 -7.94
CA SER A 253 9.37 0.30 -7.38
C SER A 253 10.73 0.66 -8.00
N ALA A 254 11.61 -0.33 -8.17
CA ALA A 254 12.92 -0.10 -8.81
C ALA A 254 12.79 0.17 -10.31
N LYS A 255 11.82 -0.45 -10.99
CA LYS A 255 11.49 -0.15 -12.40
C LYS A 255 10.96 1.27 -12.57
N GLU A 256 10.05 1.72 -11.71
CA GLU A 256 9.51 3.09 -11.76
C GLU A 256 10.61 4.12 -11.51
N MET A 257 11.54 3.85 -10.59
CA MET A 257 12.71 4.71 -10.35
C MET A 257 13.67 4.74 -11.54
N LEU A 258 13.96 3.60 -12.17
CA LEU A 258 14.77 3.55 -13.39
C LEU A 258 14.08 4.26 -14.56
N LEU A 259 12.76 4.11 -14.71
CA LEU A 259 11.97 4.84 -15.70
C LEU A 259 12.00 6.36 -15.46
N CYS A 260 11.94 6.80 -14.19
CA CYS A 260 12.10 8.22 -13.83
C CYS A 260 13.52 8.72 -14.10
N TYR A 261 14.55 7.91 -13.84
CA TYR A 261 15.95 8.26 -14.10
C TYR A 261 16.25 8.38 -15.60
N VAL A 262 15.82 7.41 -16.39
CA VAL A 262 15.98 7.41 -17.86
C VAL A 262 15.19 8.55 -18.50
N ARG A 263 13.93 8.78 -18.07
CA ARG A 263 13.14 9.96 -18.51
C ARG A 263 13.76 11.28 -18.08
N GLY A 264 14.46 11.30 -16.93
CA GLY A 264 15.22 12.45 -16.47
C GLY A 264 16.45 12.76 -17.34
N LYS A 265 17.11 11.73 -17.90
CA LYS A 265 18.20 11.89 -18.88
C LYS A 265 17.71 12.38 -20.24
N GLU A 266 16.56 11.91 -20.74
CA GLU A 266 15.94 12.49 -21.96
C GLU A 266 15.58 13.98 -21.80
N PHE A 267 15.28 14.43 -20.57
CA PHE A 267 14.98 15.83 -20.26
C PHE A 267 16.20 16.77 -20.32
N LEU A 268 17.42 16.24 -20.23
CA LEU A 268 18.64 17.05 -20.18
C LEU A 268 19.20 17.42 -21.56
N ASP A 269 18.73 16.79 -22.64
CA ASP A 269 19.29 17.01 -23.99
C ASP A 269 18.58 18.09 -24.83
N THR A 270 17.46 18.68 -24.38
CA THR A 270 16.96 19.95 -24.97
C THR A 270 16.11 20.78 -23.99
N PRO A 271 16.63 21.90 -23.43
CA PRO A 271 15.91 22.67 -22.41
C PRO A 271 14.77 23.58 -22.90
N SER A 272 14.35 23.55 -24.18
CA SER A 272 13.65 24.72 -24.74
C SER A 272 12.33 24.52 -25.48
N GLN A 273 11.70 23.35 -25.49
CA GLN A 273 10.35 23.24 -26.09
C GLN A 273 9.42 22.20 -25.46
N MET A 274 9.07 22.24 -24.17
CA MET A 274 7.82 21.58 -23.68
C MET A 274 7.14 22.24 -22.48
N ILE A 275 7.27 23.57 -22.31
CA ILE A 275 6.24 24.35 -21.59
C ILE A 275 4.95 24.47 -22.44
N ALA A 276 4.97 24.03 -23.71
CA ALA A 276 3.87 24.21 -24.66
C ALA A 276 3.00 22.96 -24.95
N SER A 277 3.36 21.75 -24.50
CA SER A 277 2.63 20.51 -24.87
C SER A 277 1.83 19.87 -23.73
N ALA A 278 2.16 20.13 -22.46
CA ALA A 278 1.38 19.61 -21.32
C ALA A 278 0.11 20.43 -21.01
N LEU A 279 -0.11 21.56 -21.69
CA LEU A 279 -1.30 22.42 -21.53
C LEU A 279 -2.26 22.44 -22.74
N VAL A 280 -2.03 21.65 -23.79
CA VAL A 280 -2.90 21.64 -25.01
C VAL A 280 -3.41 20.24 -25.39
N GLY A 281 -3.05 19.18 -24.66
CA GLY A 281 -3.31 17.79 -25.05
C GLY A 281 -4.62 17.12 -24.58
N CYS A 282 -5.61 17.85 -24.05
CA CYS A 282 -6.93 17.27 -23.77
C CYS A 282 -8.04 18.27 -24.10
N GLY A 283 -8.38 18.36 -25.39
CA GLY A 283 -9.43 19.24 -25.89
C GLY A 283 -9.59 19.23 -27.41
N CYS A 284 -9.61 18.05 -28.06
CA CYS A 284 -10.08 17.93 -29.43
C CYS A 284 -11.49 17.32 -29.45
N THR A 285 -12.50 18.14 -29.74
CA THR A 285 -13.55 17.81 -30.72
C THR A 285 -14.23 19.09 -31.23
N SER A 286 -13.75 19.57 -32.37
CA SER A 286 -14.59 20.28 -33.34
C SER A 286 -14.30 19.73 -34.74
N GLY A 287 -15.36 19.52 -35.52
CA GLY A 287 -15.39 19.11 -36.94
C GLY A 287 -15.84 17.66 -37.16
N ASN A 288 -16.80 17.30 -38.03
CA ASN A 288 -17.47 17.93 -39.18
C ASN A 288 -18.86 17.26 -39.32
N ILE A 289 -19.94 17.86 -39.82
CA ILE A 289 -20.20 18.48 -41.15
C ILE A 289 -21.09 19.72 -40.97
#